data_AF-A0A812QEN9-F1
#
_entry.id   AF-A0A812QEN9-F1
#
_cell.length_a   1.000
_cell.length_b   1.000
_cell.length_c   1.000
_cell.angle_alpha   90.00
_cell.angle_beta   90.00
_cell.angle_gamma   90.00
#
_symmetry.space_group_name_H-M   'P 1'
#
loop_
_entity.id
_entity.type
_entity.pdbx_description
1 polymer ?
#
loop_
_entity_poly.entity_id
_entity_poly.type
_entity_poly.pdbx_seq_one_letter_code
_entity_poly.pdbx_strand_id
1 'polypeptide(L)'
;MAFLASGRIKQAIVADIYQPRGYSNLRAAWAPDAKIEHRHVDLRTAGWLRNLMEEAGVEAAQTVVTACHACGVLADELIHECLQAEVSFAVVPCCHGEKAGILLAIGCAHTAPSCVVFAQGARGEMLRKLAKEYQLDRGLTYDMLRLGAIDAAPGYIARLRQIDAAITPKNRILLGLHKPEEAQKRREQRRANLDRLAQTAESLCRSQRSILVGRSAKEALFDQTDKISLPRRSGAT
;
A
#
# COMPACT_ATOMS: atom_id res chain seq x y z
N MET A 1 20.85 0.83 15.00
CA MET A 1 22.11 0.33 15.60
C MET A 1 22.72 -0.82 14.79
N ALA A 2 21.99 -1.89 14.47
CA ALA A 2 22.53 -3.02 13.67
C ALA A 2 23.17 -2.60 12.32
N PHE A 3 22.59 -1.63 11.62
CA PHE A 3 23.17 -1.10 10.38
C PHE A 3 24.52 -0.39 10.58
N LEU A 4 24.74 0.27 11.73
CA LEU A 4 26.02 0.87 12.09
C LEU A 4 27.04 -0.21 12.43
N ALA A 5 26.65 -1.18 13.26
CA ALA A 5 27.52 -2.29 13.66
C ALA A 5 27.98 -3.14 12.45
N SER A 6 27.18 -3.20 11.39
CA SER A 6 27.55 -3.87 10.13
C SER A 6 28.34 -2.99 9.15
N GLY A 7 28.68 -1.76 9.52
CA GLY A 7 29.41 -0.81 8.66
C GLY A 7 28.62 -0.33 7.43
N ARG A 8 27.30 -0.56 7.39
CA ARG A 8 26.46 -0.21 6.23
C ARG A 8 26.03 1.26 6.20
N ILE A 9 26.06 1.93 7.34
CA ILE A 9 25.78 3.35 7.47
C ILE A 9 26.85 4.01 8.33
N LYS A 10 27.10 5.32 8.12
CA LYS A 10 28.13 6.09 8.84
C LYS A 10 27.59 6.79 10.09
N GLN A 11 26.30 7.13 10.09
CA GLN A 11 25.63 7.86 11.15
C GLN A 11 24.19 7.36 11.28
N ALA A 12 23.62 7.46 12.48
CA ALA A 12 22.19 7.26 12.70
C ALA A 12 21.63 8.37 13.57
N ILE A 13 20.41 8.82 13.25
CA ILE A 13 19.63 9.72 14.07
C ILE A 13 18.40 8.96 14.56
N VAL A 14 18.20 8.93 15.87
CA VAL A 14 16.99 8.41 16.50
C VAL A 14 16.08 9.60 16.75
N ALA A 15 15.00 9.71 15.97
CA ALA A 15 13.99 10.74 16.09
C ALA A 15 12.79 10.17 16.88
N ASP A 16 12.58 10.70 18.08
CA ASP A 16 11.46 10.32 18.95
C ASP A 16 11.08 11.50 19.84
N ILE A 17 9.82 11.60 20.25
CA ILE A 17 9.38 12.56 21.28
C ILE A 17 9.90 12.19 22.66
N TYR A 18 10.32 10.92 22.86
CA TYR A 18 10.82 10.44 24.13
C TYR A 18 12.11 9.64 23.96
N GLN A 19 13.16 10.08 24.66
CA GLN A 19 14.37 9.28 24.77
C GLN A 19 14.15 8.15 25.80
N PRO A 20 14.20 6.87 25.40
CA PRO A 20 14.00 5.78 26.35
C PRO A 20 15.14 5.76 27.38
N ARG A 21 14.82 5.46 28.64
CA ARG A 21 15.81 5.41 29.74
C ARG A 21 17.01 4.49 29.46
N GLY A 22 16.81 3.43 28.66
CA GLY A 22 17.86 2.50 28.26
C GLY A 22 18.69 2.92 27.04
N TYR A 23 18.46 4.11 26.47
CA TYR A 23 19.11 4.56 25.24
C TYR A 23 20.65 4.55 25.34
N SER A 24 21.20 5.12 26.41
CA SER A 24 22.65 5.17 26.64
C SER A 24 23.27 3.78 26.73
N ASN A 25 22.64 2.87 27.47
CA ASN A 25 23.09 1.49 27.63
C ASN A 25 23.03 0.73 26.29
N LEU A 26 21.95 0.87 25.52
CA LEU A 26 21.82 0.23 24.21
C LEU A 26 22.87 0.77 23.23
N ARG A 27 23.07 2.09 23.20
CA ARG A 27 24.10 2.73 22.38
C ARG A 27 25.49 2.20 22.72
N ALA A 28 25.84 2.19 24.01
CA ALA A 28 27.13 1.72 24.48
C ALA A 28 27.37 0.24 24.15
N ALA A 29 26.33 -0.60 24.29
CA ALA A 29 26.45 -2.04 24.03
C ALA A 29 26.57 -2.40 22.54
N TRP A 30 25.87 -1.68 21.65
CA TRP A 30 25.77 -2.08 20.24
C TRP A 30 26.69 -1.32 19.30
N ALA A 31 27.05 -0.09 19.66
CA ALA A 31 27.80 0.79 18.78
C ALA A 31 28.50 1.90 19.58
N PRO A 32 29.45 1.55 20.46
CA PRO A 32 30.09 2.50 21.38
C PRO A 32 30.78 3.65 20.65
N ASP A 33 31.43 3.34 19.52
CA ASP A 33 32.17 4.32 18.72
C ASP A 33 31.33 4.96 17.60
N ALA A 34 30.06 4.55 17.45
CA ALA A 34 29.23 5.04 16.38
C ALA A 34 28.63 6.42 16.69
N LYS A 35 28.54 7.25 15.65
CA LYS A 35 27.82 8.52 15.67
C LYS A 35 26.31 8.27 15.67
N ILE A 36 25.76 8.03 16.86
CA ILE A 36 24.33 7.93 17.11
C ILE A 36 23.88 9.15 17.88
N GLU A 37 22.98 9.91 17.27
CA GLU A 37 22.34 11.07 17.87
C GLU A 37 20.89 10.73 18.20
N HIS A 38 20.39 11.24 19.33
CA HIS A 38 18.95 11.25 19.62
C HIS A 38 18.44 12.68 19.44
N ARG A 39 17.42 12.86 18.60
CA ARG A 39 16.75 14.15 18.43
C ARG A 39 15.31 14.06 18.90
N HIS A 40 14.92 15.04 19.69
CA HIS A 40 13.54 15.21 20.10
C HIS A 40 12.75 15.78 18.93
N VAL A 41 11.92 14.96 18.28
CA VAL A 41 11.17 15.35 17.07
C VAL A 41 9.70 14.98 17.26
N ASP A 42 8.80 15.95 17.08
CA ASP A 42 7.37 15.66 16.98
C ASP A 42 7.04 15.17 15.58
N LEU A 43 6.86 13.85 15.45
CA LEU A 43 6.61 13.19 14.16
C LEU A 43 5.26 13.57 13.52
N ARG A 44 4.40 14.29 14.25
CA ARG A 44 3.13 14.83 13.76
C ARG A 44 3.31 16.18 13.04
N THR A 45 4.46 16.84 13.22
CA THR A 45 4.74 18.12 12.55
C THR A 45 5.12 17.86 11.10
N ALA A 46 4.31 18.36 10.17
CA ALA A 46 4.59 18.17 8.74
C ALA A 46 5.98 18.70 8.34
N GLY A 47 6.69 17.95 7.50
CA GLY A 47 8.02 18.30 7.02
C GLY A 47 9.15 18.05 8.02
N TRP A 48 8.89 17.44 9.18
CA TRP A 48 9.91 17.18 10.20
C TRP A 48 11.13 16.44 9.64
N LEU A 49 10.91 15.50 8.71
CA LEU A 49 11.96 14.67 8.16
C LEU A 49 12.90 15.47 7.26
N ARG A 50 12.36 16.35 6.42
CA ARG A 50 13.13 17.23 5.56
C ARG A 50 14.00 18.18 6.38
N ASN A 51 13.40 18.83 7.40
CA ASN A 51 14.13 19.70 8.31
C ASN A 51 15.28 18.95 9.01
N LEU A 52 14.99 17.74 9.49
CA LEU A 52 15.99 16.88 10.14
C LEU A 52 17.16 16.55 9.21
N MET A 53 16.89 16.26 7.94
CA MET A 53 17.90 15.98 6.93
C MET A 53 18.74 17.21 6.57
N GLU A 54 18.09 18.37 6.41
CA GLU A 54 18.76 19.65 6.15
C GLU A 54 19.71 20.02 7.29
N GLU A 55 19.25 19.93 8.54
CA GLU A 55 20.09 20.16 9.72
C GLU A 55 21.26 19.16 9.84
N ALA A 56 21.05 17.93 9.38
CA ALA A 56 22.09 16.91 9.37
C ALA A 56 23.05 17.02 8.18
N GLY A 57 22.72 17.84 7.18
CA GLY A 57 23.49 17.98 5.94
C GLY A 57 23.54 16.68 5.13
N VAL A 58 22.43 15.94 5.07
CA VAL A 58 22.34 14.66 4.33
C VAL A 58 21.29 14.71 3.23
N GLU A 59 21.65 14.15 2.08
CA GLU A 59 20.75 14.07 0.92
C GLU A 59 19.75 12.92 1.03
N ALA A 60 18.60 13.04 0.36
CA ALA A 60 17.57 12.00 0.34
C ALA A 60 18.08 10.67 -0.19
N ALA A 61 18.90 10.70 -1.26
CA ALA A 61 19.50 9.51 -1.86
C ALA A 61 20.47 8.76 -0.93
N GLN A 62 20.96 9.42 0.12
CA GLN A 62 21.87 8.86 1.12
C GLN A 62 21.16 8.48 2.42
N THR A 63 19.85 8.71 2.49
CA THR A 63 19.05 8.56 3.71
C THR A 63 18.11 7.37 3.59
N VAL A 64 18.02 6.59 4.66
CA VAL A 64 17.02 5.53 4.81
C VAL A 64 16.32 5.67 6.15
N VAL A 65 14.99 5.64 6.13
CA VAL A 65 14.17 5.70 7.34
C VAL A 65 13.74 4.29 7.74
N THR A 66 13.96 3.92 8.99
CA THR A 66 13.49 2.64 9.53
C THR A 66 12.64 2.88 10.75
N ALA A 67 11.43 2.34 10.78
CA ALA A 67 10.54 2.41 11.94
C ALA A 67 10.11 1.02 12.37
N CYS A 68 10.31 0.72 13.65
CA CYS A 68 9.84 -0.51 14.28
C CYS A 68 8.68 -0.19 15.21
N HIS A 69 7.69 -1.06 15.26
CA HIS A 69 6.48 -0.87 16.06
C HIS A 69 5.75 0.46 15.78
N ALA A 70 5.73 0.90 14.52
CA ALA A 70 4.92 2.04 14.13
C ALA A 70 3.43 1.66 14.27
N CYS A 71 2.70 2.39 15.13
CA CYS A 71 1.25 2.23 15.20
C CYS A 71 0.61 2.69 13.88
N GLY A 72 -0.65 2.34 13.62
CA GLY A 72 -1.28 2.58 12.32
C GLY A 72 -1.17 4.04 11.84
N VAL A 73 -1.49 5.00 12.72
CA VAL A 73 -1.40 6.44 12.40
C VAL A 73 0.05 6.86 12.17
N LEU A 74 0.95 6.48 13.08
CA LEU A 74 2.38 6.81 12.95
C LEU A 74 2.99 6.20 11.68
N ALA A 75 2.59 4.99 11.30
CA ALA A 75 3.03 4.36 10.07
C ALA A 75 2.57 5.15 8.84
N ASP A 76 1.32 5.64 8.84
CA ASP A 76 0.79 6.46 7.74
C ASP A 76 1.50 7.81 7.65
N GLU A 77 1.72 8.49 8.78
CA GLU A 77 2.47 9.75 8.86
C GLU A 77 3.93 9.57 8.40
N LEU A 78 4.62 8.54 8.90
CA LEU A 78 5.98 8.21 8.48
C LEU A 78 6.08 7.93 6.99
N ILE A 79 5.16 7.12 6.45
CA ILE A 79 5.12 6.84 5.01
C ILE A 79 4.91 8.14 4.24
N HIS A 80 3.95 8.96 4.64
CA HIS A 80 3.66 10.23 3.98
C HIS A 80 4.90 11.16 3.95
N GLU A 81 5.52 11.36 5.10
CA GLU A 81 6.73 12.19 5.23
C GLU A 81 7.90 11.63 4.42
N CYS A 82 8.09 10.31 4.41
CA CYS A 82 9.13 9.69 3.59
C CYS A 82 8.90 9.90 2.09
N LEU A 83 7.64 9.78 1.64
CA LEU A 83 7.27 10.03 0.25
C LEU A 83 7.49 11.50 -0.14
N GLN A 84 7.16 12.45 0.74
CA GLN A 84 7.40 13.89 0.51
C GLN A 84 8.88 14.25 0.53
N ALA A 85 9.68 13.54 1.32
CA ALA A 85 11.14 13.73 1.40
C ALA A 85 11.91 12.91 0.35
N GLU A 86 11.23 12.10 -0.47
CA GLU A 86 11.85 11.24 -1.49
C GLU A 86 12.92 10.28 -0.94
N VAL A 87 12.76 9.84 0.31
CA VAL A 87 13.67 8.89 0.96
C VAL A 87 13.18 7.45 0.86
N SER A 88 14.12 6.51 0.83
CA SER A 88 13.77 5.09 0.98
C SER A 88 13.44 4.77 2.43
N PHE A 89 12.50 3.85 2.65
CA PHE A 89 12.08 3.50 4.00
C PHE A 89 11.66 2.04 4.19
N ALA A 90 11.74 1.60 5.44
CA ALA A 90 11.25 0.32 5.92
C ALA A 90 10.44 0.50 7.20
N VAL A 91 9.14 0.17 7.16
CA VAL A 91 8.22 0.32 8.29
C VAL A 91 7.70 -1.04 8.71
N VAL A 92 7.80 -1.34 10.01
CA VAL A 92 7.22 -2.53 10.63
C VAL A 92 5.98 -2.10 11.44
N PRO A 93 4.78 -2.19 10.86
CA PRO A 93 3.56 -1.81 11.57
C PRO A 93 3.24 -2.83 12.67
N CYS A 94 2.99 -2.37 13.90
CA CYS A 94 2.64 -3.26 15.02
C CYS A 94 1.13 -3.38 15.27
N CYS A 95 0.43 -2.24 15.27
CA CYS A 95 -0.95 -2.14 15.72
C CYS A 95 -1.75 -1.33 14.72
N HIS A 96 -2.81 -1.92 14.15
CA HIS A 96 -3.75 -1.20 13.28
C HIS A 96 -4.92 -0.58 14.06
N GLY A 97 -4.76 -0.43 15.38
CA GLY A 97 -5.73 0.16 16.29
C GLY A 97 -7.11 -0.49 16.21
N GLU A 98 -7.33 -1.63 16.87
CA GLU A 98 -8.71 -2.14 17.03
C GLU A 98 -9.48 -1.44 18.16
N LYS A 99 -8.82 -0.68 19.05
CA LYS A 99 -9.48 0.06 20.12
C LYS A 99 -8.72 1.34 20.49
N ALA A 100 -9.29 2.48 20.11
CA ALA A 100 -9.43 3.64 20.98
C ALA A 100 -10.72 4.36 20.58
N GLY A 101 -11.86 3.73 20.85
CA GLY A 101 -13.04 4.46 21.28
C GLY A 101 -12.79 5.05 22.68
N ILE A 102 -11.74 5.87 22.81
CA ILE A 102 -11.75 6.94 23.80
C ILE A 102 -12.29 8.12 23.04
N LEU A 103 -13.55 8.36 23.34
CA LEU A 103 -14.21 9.64 23.32
C LEU A 103 -13.25 10.70 23.91
N LEU A 104 -12.34 11.24 23.10
CA LEU A 104 -11.95 12.64 23.21
C LEU A 104 -12.78 13.39 22.17
N ALA A 105 -14.09 13.41 22.43
CA ALA A 105 -14.89 14.57 22.11
C ALA A 105 -14.46 15.69 23.07
N ILE A 106 -13.22 16.17 22.94
CA ILE A 106 -12.93 17.55 23.32
C ILE A 106 -13.55 18.36 22.20
N GLY A 107 -14.68 18.99 22.49
CA GLY A 107 -15.21 20.03 21.66
C GLY A 107 -14.15 21.12 21.52
N CYS A 108 -13.41 21.12 20.42
CA CYS A 108 -12.73 22.30 19.93
C CYS A 108 -13.78 23.20 19.27
N ALA A 109 -14.64 23.81 20.08
CA ALA A 109 -15.14 25.12 19.74
C ALA A 109 -13.92 26.06 19.89
N HIS A 110 -13.55 26.74 18.81
CA HIS A 110 -12.44 27.70 18.65
C HIS A 110 -11.23 27.17 17.85
N THR A 111 -11.39 27.30 16.52
CA THR A 111 -10.40 27.86 15.58
C THR A 111 -8.99 27.23 15.55
N ALA A 112 -8.84 26.13 14.81
CA ALA A 112 -7.66 25.87 13.96
C ALA A 112 -8.07 24.88 12.82
N PRO A 113 -7.81 25.19 11.53
CA PRO A 113 -8.44 24.47 10.40
C PRO A 113 -7.73 23.20 9.90
N SER A 114 -6.89 22.51 10.68
CA SER A 114 -6.16 21.32 10.18
C SER A 114 -6.04 20.14 11.15
N CYS A 115 -7.00 19.96 12.05
CA CYS A 115 -7.09 18.74 12.85
C CYS A 115 -7.72 17.62 12.03
N VAL A 116 -6.89 16.73 11.46
CA VAL A 116 -7.33 15.49 10.82
C VAL A 116 -7.88 14.56 11.91
N VAL A 117 -9.18 14.69 12.18
CA VAL A 117 -9.91 13.67 12.91
C VAL A 117 -9.91 12.43 12.02
N PHE A 118 -9.09 11.42 12.34
CA PHE A 118 -9.22 10.08 11.76
C PHE A 118 -10.52 9.47 12.28
N ALA A 119 -11.61 9.92 11.69
CA ALA A 119 -12.90 9.30 11.83
C ALA A 119 -12.75 7.83 11.48
N GLN A 120 -13.47 6.98 12.20
CA GLN A 120 -13.96 5.71 11.68
C GLN A 120 -14.93 5.97 10.51
N GLY A 121 -14.51 6.78 9.52
CA GLY A 121 -15.30 7.24 8.40
C GLY A 121 -15.42 6.15 7.33
N ALA A 122 -16.08 6.49 6.23
CA ALA A 122 -16.41 5.61 5.10
C ALA A 122 -15.25 4.69 4.65
N ARG A 123 -14.00 5.16 4.76
CA ARG A 123 -12.79 4.37 4.45
C ARG A 123 -12.60 3.16 5.38
N GLY A 124 -12.80 3.32 6.68
CA GLY A 124 -12.70 2.22 7.64
C GLY A 124 -13.77 1.15 7.41
N GLU A 125 -14.99 1.58 7.09
CA GLU A 125 -16.10 0.68 6.81
C GLU A 125 -15.92 -0.08 5.48
N MET A 126 -15.48 0.61 4.43
CA MET A 126 -15.11 -0.01 3.16
C MET A 126 -14.06 -1.11 3.36
N LEU A 127 -13.03 -0.85 4.17
CA LEU A 127 -11.98 -1.83 4.44
C LEU A 127 -12.47 -3.04 5.22
N ARG A 128 -13.41 -2.85 6.15
CA ARG A 128 -14.04 -3.98 6.85
C ARG A 128 -14.81 -4.87 5.89
N LYS A 129 -15.56 -4.26 4.97
CA LYS A 129 -16.31 -5.00 3.94
C LYS A 129 -15.36 -5.80 3.05
N LEU A 130 -14.31 -5.16 2.53
CA LEU A 130 -13.29 -5.84 1.72
C LEU A 130 -12.58 -6.96 2.50
N ALA A 131 -12.14 -6.69 3.74
CA ALA A 131 -11.49 -7.71 4.55
C ALA A 131 -12.41 -8.92 4.79
N LYS A 132 -13.71 -8.69 5.03
CA LYS A 132 -14.71 -9.76 5.20
C LYS A 132 -14.97 -10.52 3.90
N GLU A 133 -15.15 -9.80 2.79
CA GLU A 133 -15.45 -10.36 1.47
C GLU A 133 -14.31 -11.25 0.96
N TYR A 134 -13.07 -10.81 1.15
CA TYR A 134 -11.87 -11.54 0.72
C TYR A 134 -11.24 -12.40 1.82
N GLN A 135 -11.87 -12.49 3.00
CA GLN A 135 -11.38 -13.25 4.17
C GLN A 135 -9.93 -12.91 4.55
N LEU A 136 -9.57 -11.62 4.46
CA LEU A 136 -8.22 -11.13 4.78
C LEU A 136 -8.14 -10.65 6.24
N ASP A 137 -6.98 -10.84 6.86
CA ASP A 137 -6.64 -10.14 8.11
C ASP A 137 -6.81 -8.63 7.89
N ARG A 138 -7.58 -7.97 8.76
CA ARG A 138 -7.79 -6.51 8.68
C ARG A 138 -6.46 -5.76 8.57
N GLY A 139 -5.45 -6.23 9.29
CA GLY A 139 -4.13 -5.62 9.25
C GLY A 139 -3.43 -5.76 7.91
N LEU A 140 -3.56 -6.91 7.26
CA LEU A 140 -3.08 -7.12 5.90
C LEU A 140 -3.80 -6.18 4.92
N THR A 141 -5.10 -5.96 5.09
CA THR A 141 -5.87 -5.03 4.25
C THR A 141 -5.35 -3.60 4.36
N TYR A 142 -5.03 -3.11 5.57
CA TYR A 142 -4.39 -1.79 5.74
C TYR A 142 -3.02 -1.73 5.05
N ASP A 143 -2.23 -2.78 5.18
CA ASP A 143 -0.91 -2.83 4.56
C ASP A 143 -0.99 -2.88 3.03
N MET A 144 -2.01 -3.53 2.46
CA MET A 144 -2.30 -3.48 1.02
C MET A 144 -2.64 -2.07 0.55
N LEU A 145 -3.42 -1.30 1.33
CA LEU A 145 -3.68 0.10 1.00
C LEU A 145 -2.41 0.95 1.03
N ARG A 146 -1.57 0.77 2.05
CA ARG A 146 -0.28 1.46 2.15
C ARG A 146 0.61 1.13 0.97
N LEU A 147 0.73 -0.15 0.60
CA LEU A 147 1.46 -0.56 -0.58
C LEU A 147 0.93 0.12 -1.85
N GLY A 148 -0.39 0.20 -2.01
CA GLY A 148 -1.01 0.92 -3.12
C GLY A 148 -0.63 2.41 -3.15
N ALA A 149 -0.66 3.09 -2.01
CA ALA A 149 -0.26 4.49 -1.90
C ALA A 149 1.24 4.68 -2.25
N ILE A 150 2.10 3.78 -1.77
CA ILE A 150 3.54 3.80 -2.06
C ILE A 150 3.79 3.54 -3.54
N ASP A 151 3.12 2.58 -4.15
CA ASP A 151 3.29 2.23 -5.57
C ASP A 151 2.76 3.34 -6.51
N ALA A 152 1.74 4.07 -6.07
CA ALA A 152 1.21 5.25 -6.75
C ALA A 152 2.15 6.47 -6.67
N ALA A 153 2.99 6.57 -5.64
CA ALA A 153 3.93 7.67 -5.50
C ALA A 153 5.04 7.64 -6.58
N PRO A 154 5.30 8.76 -7.29
CA PRO A 154 6.34 8.83 -8.32
C PRO A 154 7.70 8.39 -7.79
N GLY A 155 8.40 7.59 -8.59
CA GLY A 155 9.74 7.13 -8.26
C GLY A 155 9.83 6.03 -7.20
N TYR A 156 8.71 5.56 -6.63
CA TYR A 156 8.73 4.50 -5.63
C TYR A 156 8.45 3.11 -6.17
N ILE A 157 9.09 2.12 -5.55
CA ILE A 157 8.79 0.70 -5.69
C ILE A 157 8.33 0.19 -4.33
N ALA A 158 7.03 -0.12 -4.24
CA ALA A 158 6.45 -0.73 -3.05
C ALA A 158 6.79 -2.22 -2.98
N ARG A 159 7.21 -2.70 -1.80
CA ARG A 159 7.38 -4.13 -1.50
C ARG A 159 6.84 -4.45 -0.10
N LEU A 160 6.22 -5.62 0.01
CA LEU A 160 5.88 -6.24 1.29
C LEU A 160 6.79 -7.45 1.49
N ARG A 161 7.41 -7.56 2.66
CA ARG A 161 8.20 -8.73 3.06
C ARG A 161 7.59 -9.34 4.30
N GLN A 162 7.38 -10.65 4.28
CA GLN A 162 7.08 -11.41 5.48
C GLN A 162 8.40 -11.69 6.22
N ILE A 163 8.35 -11.60 7.54
CA ILE A 163 9.45 -11.97 8.44
C ILE A 163 8.96 -13.05 9.40
N ASP A 164 9.88 -13.56 10.21
CA ASP A 164 9.56 -14.56 11.22
C ASP A 164 8.50 -14.01 12.21
N ALA A 165 7.48 -14.82 12.48
CA ALA A 165 6.42 -14.49 13.42
C ALA A 165 6.93 -14.39 14.87
N ALA A 166 8.06 -15.01 15.20
CA ALA A 166 8.74 -14.85 16.48
C ALA A 166 9.27 -13.43 16.71
N ILE A 167 9.49 -12.64 15.64
CA ILE A 167 10.00 -11.26 15.74
C ILE A 167 8.85 -10.28 16.04
N THR A 168 7.71 -10.44 15.36
CA THR A 168 6.53 -9.60 15.56
C THR A 168 5.26 -10.38 15.22
N PRO A 169 4.15 -10.22 15.99
CA PRO A 169 2.89 -10.90 15.70
C PRO A 169 2.32 -10.61 14.30
N LYS A 170 2.67 -9.44 13.73
CA LYS A 170 2.24 -9.05 12.37
C LYS A 170 3.21 -9.50 11.29
N ASN A 171 4.41 -9.92 11.67
CA ASN A 171 5.38 -10.65 10.87
C ASN A 171 5.60 -10.09 9.45
N ARG A 172 5.56 -8.77 9.28
CA ARG A 172 5.65 -8.11 7.98
C ARG A 172 6.35 -6.76 8.03
N ILE A 173 7.01 -6.41 6.93
CA ILE A 173 7.74 -5.16 6.71
C ILE A 173 7.24 -4.54 5.41
N LEU A 174 6.82 -3.29 5.48
CA LEU A 174 6.51 -2.44 4.34
C LEU A 174 7.78 -1.71 3.89
N LEU A 175 8.09 -1.77 2.61
CA LEU A 175 9.24 -1.12 2.01
C LEU A 175 8.78 -0.15 0.92
N GLY A 176 9.24 1.09 1.00
CA GLY A 176 9.19 2.06 -0.09
C GLY A 176 10.60 2.34 -0.56
N LEU A 177 10.98 1.83 -1.73
CA LEU A 177 12.29 2.05 -2.31
C LEU A 177 12.21 3.20 -3.32
N HIS A 178 12.85 4.33 -3.02
CA HIS A 178 12.90 5.46 -3.95
C HIS A 178 13.96 5.19 -5.03
N LYS A 179 13.49 4.85 -6.22
CA LYS A 179 14.28 4.51 -7.41
C LYS A 179 13.57 5.04 -8.66
N PRO A 180 13.73 6.34 -8.99
CA PRO A 180 12.94 7.01 -10.02
C PRO A 180 12.95 6.29 -11.37
N GLU A 181 14.13 5.91 -11.86
CA GLU A 181 14.28 5.24 -13.14
C GLU A 181 13.66 3.83 -13.17
N GLU A 182 13.87 3.03 -12.13
CA GLU A 182 13.33 1.65 -12.04
C GLU A 182 11.80 1.69 -11.90
N ALA A 183 11.28 2.64 -11.12
CA ALA A 183 9.85 2.86 -10.95
C ALA A 183 9.17 3.31 -12.26
N GLN A 184 9.80 4.22 -13.01
CA GLN A 184 9.30 4.65 -14.31
C GLN A 184 9.20 3.48 -15.30
N LYS A 185 10.28 2.71 -15.47
CA LYS A 185 10.30 1.52 -16.33
C LYS A 185 9.21 0.53 -15.95
N ARG A 186 9.03 0.28 -14.64
CA ARG A 186 7.98 -0.61 -14.13
C ARG A 186 6.57 -0.10 -14.44
N ARG A 187 6.34 1.21 -14.39
CA ARG A 187 5.04 1.82 -14.73
C ARG A 187 4.74 1.71 -16.21
N GLU A 188 5.72 2.00 -17.06
CA GLU A 188 5.62 1.83 -18.51
C GLU A 188 5.31 0.37 -18.86
N GLN A 189 6.01 -0.57 -18.23
CA GLN A 189 5.76 -2.00 -18.40
C GLN A 189 4.36 -2.42 -17.91
N ARG A 190 3.91 -1.94 -16.74
CA ARG A 190 2.57 -2.23 -16.24
C ARG A 190 1.50 -1.67 -17.17
N ARG A 191 1.67 -0.45 -17.67
CA ARG A 191 0.76 0.16 -18.64
C ARG A 191 0.66 -0.68 -19.91
N ALA A 192 1.81 -1.04 -20.49
CA ALA A 192 1.85 -1.90 -21.67
C ALA A 192 1.17 -3.26 -21.43
N ASN A 193 1.31 -3.85 -20.23
CA ASN A 193 0.63 -5.10 -19.88
C ASN A 193 -0.88 -4.93 -19.74
N LEU A 194 -1.35 -3.83 -19.13
CA LEU A 194 -2.77 -3.53 -19.02
C LEU A 194 -3.41 -3.30 -20.39
N ASP A 195 -2.72 -2.59 -21.29
CA ASP A 195 -3.18 -2.37 -22.66
C ASP A 195 -3.34 -3.71 -23.41
N ARG A 196 -2.39 -4.64 -23.25
CA ARG A 196 -2.48 -6.00 -23.82
C ARG A 196 -3.66 -6.80 -23.26
N LEU A 197 -3.92 -6.71 -21.96
CA LEU A 197 -5.06 -7.38 -21.33
C LEU A 197 -6.39 -6.81 -21.83
N ALA A 198 -6.49 -5.48 -21.97
CA ALA A 198 -7.66 -4.83 -22.53
C ALA A 198 -7.93 -5.28 -23.97
N GLN A 199 -6.91 -5.30 -24.82
CA GLN A 199 -7.02 -5.80 -26.20
C GLN A 199 -7.46 -7.27 -26.26
N THR A 200 -6.94 -8.10 -25.37
CA THR A 200 -7.33 -9.52 -25.27
C THR A 200 -8.79 -9.67 -24.87
N ALA A 201 -9.24 -8.90 -23.86
CA ALA A 201 -10.63 -8.89 -23.43
C ALA A 201 -11.58 -8.41 -24.54
N GLU A 202 -11.21 -7.37 -25.28
CA GLU A 202 -11.99 -6.89 -26.43
C GLU A 202 -12.09 -7.96 -27.54
N SER A 203 -10.99 -8.65 -27.85
CA SER A 203 -11.00 -9.73 -28.83
C SER A 203 -11.93 -10.87 -28.40
N LEU A 204 -11.91 -11.26 -27.13
CA LEU A 204 -12.80 -12.29 -26.60
C LEU A 204 -14.27 -11.87 -26.68
N CYS A 205 -14.59 -10.62 -26.34
CA CYS A 205 -15.93 -10.07 -26.46
C CYS A 205 -16.43 -10.06 -27.92
N ARG A 206 -15.58 -9.70 -28.89
CA ARG A 206 -15.93 -9.74 -30.32
C ARG A 206 -16.20 -11.17 -30.81
N SER A 207 -15.36 -12.13 -30.42
CA SER A 207 -15.55 -13.54 -30.76
C SER A 207 -16.85 -14.10 -30.17
N GLN A 208 -17.14 -13.85 -28.89
CA GLN A 208 -18.40 -14.27 -28.26
C GLN A 208 -19.63 -13.66 -28.95
N ARG A 209 -19.57 -12.37 -29.32
CA ARG A 209 -20.66 -11.70 -30.04
C ARG A 209 -20.89 -12.33 -31.42
N SER A 210 -19.84 -12.68 -32.15
CA SER A 210 -19.96 -13.35 -33.44
C SER A 210 -20.60 -14.74 -33.34
N ILE A 211 -20.31 -15.49 -32.27
CA ILE A 211 -20.91 -16.81 -32.00
C ILE A 211 -22.40 -16.66 -31.68
N LEU A 212 -22.77 -15.67 -30.86
CA LEU A 212 -24.17 -15.42 -30.51
C LEU A 212 -25.00 -14.96 -31.73
N VAL A 213 -24.46 -14.06 -32.56
CA VAL A 213 -25.12 -13.63 -33.81
C VAL A 213 -25.23 -14.79 -34.82
N GLY A 214 -24.18 -15.60 -34.95
CA GLY A 214 -24.19 -16.77 -35.84
C GLY A 214 -25.15 -17.88 -35.42
N ARG A 215 -25.37 -18.07 -34.11
CA ARG A 215 -26.40 -19.00 -33.59
C ARG A 215 -27.81 -18.50 -33.89
N SER A 216 -28.08 -17.22 -33.66
CA SER A 216 -29.39 -16.62 -33.97
C SER A 216 -29.73 -16.72 -35.47
N ALA A 217 -28.75 -16.54 -36.36
CA ALA A 217 -28.95 -16.70 -37.80
C ALA A 217 -29.24 -18.16 -38.21
N LYS A 218 -28.58 -19.15 -37.58
CA LYS A 218 -28.84 -20.58 -37.84
C LYS A 218 -30.19 -21.04 -37.26
N GLU A 219 -30.58 -20.54 -36.10
CA GLU A 219 -31.90 -20.81 -35.51
C GLU A 219 -33.03 -20.19 -36.36
N ALA A 220 -32.84 -18.97 -36.86
CA ALA A 220 -33.78 -18.34 -37.80
C ALA A 220 -33.88 -19.07 -39.16
N LEU A 221 -32.80 -19.72 -39.60
CA LEU A 221 -32.81 -20.52 -40.83
C LEU A 221 -33.52 -21.87 -40.64
N PHE A 222 -33.40 -22.48 -39.46
CA PHE A 222 -34.05 -23.76 -39.16
C PHE A 222 -35.57 -23.63 -39.02
N ASP A 223 -36.06 -22.49 -38.52
CA ASP A 223 -37.50 -22.22 -38.36
C ASP A 223 -38.23 -21.99 -39.71
N GLN A 224 -37.51 -21.77 -40.81
CA GLN A 224 -38.10 -21.67 -42.16
C GLN A 224 -38.23 -23.02 -42.88
N THR A 225 -37.46 -24.05 -42.49
CA THR A 225 -37.48 -25.36 -43.16
C THR A 225 -38.63 -26.27 -42.74
N ASP A 226 -39.28 -26.01 -41.59
CA ASP A 226 -40.41 -26.84 -41.11
C ASP A 226 -41.77 -26.49 -41.73
N LYS A 227 -41.81 -25.57 -42.70
CA LYS A 227 -43.02 -25.28 -43.50
C LYS A 227 -43.04 -25.92 -44.89
N ILE A 228 -42.23 -26.96 -45.13
CA ILE A 228 -42.43 -27.83 -46.30
C ILE A 228 -43.55 -28.81 -45.95
N SER A 229 -44.79 -28.37 -46.23
CA SER A 229 -45.97 -29.20 -46.19
C SER A 229 -45.82 -30.36 -47.18
N LEU A 230 -45.54 -31.56 -46.64
CA LEU A 230 -45.61 -32.79 -47.41
C LEU A 230 -47.05 -32.98 -47.95
N PRO A 231 -47.23 -33.26 -49.25
CA PRO A 231 -48.55 -33.49 -49.81
C PRO A 231 -49.16 -34.74 -49.18
N ARG A 232 -50.35 -34.58 -48.58
CA ARG A 232 -51.18 -35.70 -48.10
C ARG A 232 -51.50 -36.59 -49.30
N ARG A 233 -50.94 -37.81 -49.31
CA ARG A 233 -51.39 -38.88 -50.21
C ARG A 233 -52.83 -39.23 -49.85
N SER A 234 -53.76 -38.83 -50.72
CA SER A 234 -55.10 -39.39 -50.80
C SER A 234 -55.03 -40.75 -51.52
N GLY A 235 -55.01 -41.84 -50.77
CA GLY A 235 -55.58 -43.12 -51.25
C GLY A 235 -57.06 -43.10 -50.88
N ALA A 236 -58.03 -43.04 -51.80
CA ALA A 236 -58.39 -44.05 -52.81
C ALA A 236 -58.93 -45.33 -52.18
N THR A 237 -60.27 -45.35 -52.07
CA THR A 237 -61.24 -46.47 -52.20
C THR A 237 -60.97 -47.80 -51.51
#